data_AF-A0A948M602-F1
#
_entry.id   AF-A0A948M602-F1
#
_cell.length_a   1.000
_cell.length_b   1.000
_cell.length_c   1.000
_cell.angle_alpha   90.00
_cell.angle_beta   90.00
_cell.angle_gamma   90.00
#
_symmetry.space_group_name_H-M   'P 1'
#
loop_
_entity.id
_entity.type
_entity.pdbx_description
1 polymer ?
#
loop_
_entity_poly.entity_id
_entity_poly.type
_entity_poly.pdbx_seq_one_letter_code
_entity_poly.pdbx_strand_id
1 'polypeptide(L)'
;FFQTQAVYDPKVLEKFLERTRHLKARILVGIVFLKSAQMAKFMNEKVAGVSVPRELIQEIDQAKDKESGAIEIASRLIKEFRPMCQGVHIMPIGWNRLLPALLDKTGI
;
A
#
# COMPACT_ATOMS: atom_id res chain seq x y z
N PHE A 1 7.31 13.51 11.93
CA PHE A 1 6.33 12.71 11.17
C PHE A 1 6.69 11.25 11.32
N PHE A 2 5.77 10.32 11.06
CA PHE A 2 6.06 8.89 11.05
C PHE A 2 5.71 8.29 9.70
N GLN A 3 6.48 7.29 9.30
CA GLN A 3 6.17 6.43 8.18
C GLN A 3 5.67 5.10 8.75
N THR A 4 4.54 4.62 8.25
CA THR A 4 4.06 3.29 8.64
C THR A 4 4.83 2.23 7.86
N GLN A 5 4.73 0.98 8.33
CA GLN A 5 5.02 -0.16 7.48
C GLN A 5 3.98 -0.27 6.35
N ALA A 6 4.14 -1.23 5.43
CA ALA A 6 3.18 -1.47 4.36
C ALA A 6 1.76 -1.74 4.92
N VAL A 7 0.77 -0.98 4.46
CA VAL A 7 -0.65 -1.16 4.81
C VAL A 7 -1.46 -1.50 3.58
N TYR A 8 -2.27 -2.56 3.68
CA TYR A 8 -3.11 -3.07 2.60
C TYR A 8 -4.60 -3.13 2.96
N ASP A 9 -4.95 -2.76 4.20
CA ASP A 9 -6.33 -2.73 4.68
C ASP A 9 -6.64 -1.33 5.27
N PRO A 10 -7.56 -0.57 4.66
CA PRO A 10 -7.99 0.73 5.18
C PRO A 10 -8.52 0.70 6.61
N LYS A 11 -9.18 -0.39 7.02
CA LYS A 11 -9.72 -0.52 8.38
C LYS A 11 -8.61 -0.66 9.42
N VAL A 12 -7.49 -1.27 9.03
CA VAL A 12 -6.30 -1.35 9.88
C VAL A 12 -5.67 0.04 10.04
N LEU A 13 -5.58 0.80 8.94
CA LEU A 13 -5.10 2.18 8.96
C LEU A 13 -5.98 3.07 9.86
N GLU A 14 -7.29 3.01 9.69
CA GLU A 14 -8.25 3.80 10.47
C GLU A 14 -8.08 3.58 11.99
N LYS A 15 -8.04 2.32 12.41
CA LYS A 15 -7.80 1.95 13.82
C LYS A 15 -6.43 2.42 14.32
N PHE A 16 -5.40 2.34 13.49
CA PHE A 16 -4.07 2.82 13.84
C PHE A 16 -4.07 4.34 14.06
N LEU A 17 -4.70 5.10 13.17
CA LEU A 17 -4.78 6.56 13.26
C LEU A 17 -5.60 6.99 14.49
N GLU A 18 -6.69 6.30 14.81
CA GLU A 18 -7.48 6.57 16.01
C GLU A 18 -6.63 6.41 17.28
N ARG A 19 -5.91 5.27 17.39
CA ARG A 19 -5.07 4.96 18.55
C ARG A 19 -3.88 5.92 18.69
N THR A 20 -3.35 6.40 17.57
CA THR A 20 -2.16 7.27 17.55
C THR A 20 -2.48 8.77 17.50
N ARG A 21 -3.75 9.15 17.48
CA ARG A 21 -4.21 10.55 17.40
C ARG A 21 -3.58 11.47 18.46
N HIS A 22 -3.34 10.94 19.66
CA HIS A 22 -2.74 11.65 20.78
C HIS A 22 -1.29 12.13 20.52
N LEU A 23 -0.57 11.49 19.59
CA LEU A 23 0.81 11.83 19.24
C LEU A 23 0.93 13.14 18.45
N LYS A 24 -0.19 13.65 17.89
CA LYS A 24 -0.24 14.90 17.08
C LYS A 24 0.82 14.97 15.97
N ALA A 25 1.24 13.83 15.43
CA ALA A 25 2.26 13.73 14.40
C ALA A 25 1.63 13.49 13.02
N ARG A 26 2.24 14.03 11.96
CA ARG A 26 1.88 13.68 10.57
C ARG A 26 2.25 12.23 10.28
N ILE A 27 1.35 11.51 9.63
CA ILE A 27 1.53 10.10 9.23
C ILE A 27 1.62 10.01 7.71
N LEU A 28 2.67 9.34 7.23
CA LEU A 28 2.84 8.91 5.85
C LEU A 28 2.57 7.41 5.76
N VAL A 29 1.54 7.01 5.02
CA VAL A 29 1.15 5.59 4.92
C VAL A 29 2.03 4.88 3.92
N GLY A 30 2.67 3.80 4.36
CA GLY A 30 3.55 2.97 3.55
C GLY A 30 2.79 2.09 2.57
N ILE A 31 3.18 2.11 1.29
CA ILE A 31 2.65 1.24 0.24
C ILE A 31 3.81 0.61 -0.49
N VAL A 32 3.90 -0.72 -0.44
CA VAL A 32 4.84 -1.52 -1.22
C VAL A 32 4.11 -2.08 -2.43
N PHE A 33 4.75 -2.06 -3.60
CA PHE A 33 4.17 -2.67 -4.79
C PHE A 33 4.11 -4.19 -4.63
N LEU A 34 2.92 -4.76 -4.75
CA LEU A 34 2.74 -6.21 -4.83
C LEU A 34 3.12 -6.68 -6.24
N LYS A 35 4.30 -7.26 -6.39
CA LYS A 35 4.78 -7.75 -7.70
C LYS A 35 4.22 -9.10 -8.10
N SER A 36 3.82 -9.90 -7.12
CA SER A 36 3.29 -11.25 -7.33
C SER A 36 2.55 -11.75 -6.11
N ALA A 37 1.75 -12.80 -6.28
CA ALA A 37 1.09 -13.49 -5.18
C ALA A 37 2.12 -14.14 -4.23
N GLN A 38 3.24 -14.64 -4.78
CA GLN A 38 4.32 -15.20 -3.97
C GLN A 38 4.96 -14.13 -3.07
N MET A 39 5.21 -12.93 -3.61
CA MET A 39 5.71 -11.81 -2.81
C MET A 39 4.72 -11.45 -1.70
N ALA A 40 3.43 -11.37 -2.01
CA ALA A 40 2.41 -11.03 -1.02
C ALA A 40 2.31 -12.09 0.11
N LYS A 41 2.36 -13.38 -0.23
CA LYS A 41 2.43 -14.48 0.75
C LYS A 41 3.70 -14.40 1.61
N PHE A 42 4.85 -14.14 0.98
CA PHE A 42 6.10 -13.94 1.69
C PHE A 42 6.01 -12.77 2.69
N MET A 43 5.37 -11.66 2.31
CA MET A 43 5.16 -10.54 3.23
C MET A 43 4.35 -10.95 4.46
N ASN A 44 3.27 -11.72 4.28
CA ASN A 44 2.49 -12.25 5.41
C ASN A 44 3.28 -13.18 6.32
N GLU A 45 4.15 -14.01 5.75
CA GLU A 45 4.92 -15.01 6.51
C GLU A 45 6.16 -14.43 7.20
N LYS A 46 6.81 -13.43 6.59
CA LYS A 46 8.16 -13.00 6.97
C LYS A 46 8.26 -11.55 7.44
N VAL A 47 7.27 -10.70 7.12
CA VAL A 47 7.32 -9.28 7.50
C VAL A 47 6.40 -9.05 8.69
N ALA A 48 6.99 -8.93 9.88
CA ALA A 48 6.26 -8.74 11.12
C ALA A 48 5.35 -7.49 11.05
N GLY A 49 4.08 -7.66 11.44
CA GLY A 49 3.10 -6.59 11.49
C GLY A 49 2.49 -6.21 10.14
N VAL A 50 2.86 -6.89 9.04
CA VAL A 50 2.22 -6.72 7.73
C VAL A 50 1.21 -7.83 7.49
N SER A 51 0.05 -7.46 6.96
CA SER A 51 -0.94 -8.40 6.47
C SER A 51 -1.51 -7.92 5.14
N VAL A 52 -1.37 -8.74 4.11
CA VAL A 52 -1.94 -8.57 2.78
C VAL A 52 -3.24 -9.39 2.71
N PRO A 53 -4.40 -8.74 2.48
CA PRO A 53 -5.68 -9.42 2.30
C PRO A 53 -5.63 -10.45 1.17
N ARG A 54 -6.35 -11.57 1.35
CA ARG A 54 -6.37 -12.69 0.39
C ARG A 54 -6.85 -12.24 -0.99
N GLU A 55 -7.76 -11.29 -1.03
CA GLU A 55 -8.34 -10.70 -2.23
C GLU A 55 -7.26 -10.02 -3.08
N LEU A 56 -6.37 -9.24 -2.44
CA LEU A 56 -5.26 -8.59 -3.15
C LEU A 56 -4.22 -9.60 -3.64
N ILE A 57 -3.98 -10.67 -2.88
CA ILE A 57 -3.09 -11.78 -3.30
C ILE A 57 -3.65 -12.44 -4.55
N GLN A 58 -4.96 -12.72 -4.60
CA GLN A 58 -5.62 -13.31 -5.76
C GLN A 58 -5.64 -12.36 -6.95
N GLU A 59 -5.92 -11.08 -6.72
CA GLU A 59 -5.95 -10.06 -7.77
C GLU A 59 -4.60 -9.94 -8.47
N ILE A 60 -3.49 -9.84 -7.72
CA ILE A 60 -2.16 -9.79 -8.34
C ILE A 60 -1.78 -11.12 -9.01
N ASP A 61 -2.28 -12.26 -8.53
CA ASP A 61 -2.06 -13.57 -9.15
C ASP A 61 -2.73 -13.66 -10.53
N GLN A 62 -3.97 -13.17 -10.61
CA GLN A 62 -4.80 -13.20 -11.82
C GLN A 62 -4.50 -12.07 -12.80
N ALA A 63 -3.76 -11.04 -12.38
CA ALA A 63 -3.34 -9.95 -13.26
C ALA A 63 -2.55 -10.49 -14.46
N LYS A 64 -3.05 -10.21 -15.68
CA LYS A 64 -2.38 -10.56 -16.95
C LYS A 64 -1.03 -9.87 -17.09
N ASP A 65 -1.00 -8.59 -16.72
CA ASP A 65 0.22 -7.78 -16.63
C ASP A 65 0.45 -7.39 -15.16
N LYS A 66 1.58 -7.82 -14.60
CA LYS A 66 1.87 -7.64 -13.17
C LYS A 66 2.13 -6.18 -12.80
N GLU A 67 2.68 -5.38 -13.71
CA GLU A 67 2.97 -3.97 -13.46
C GLU A 67 1.69 -3.15 -13.39
N SER A 68 0.79 -3.36 -14.34
CA SER A 68 -0.54 -2.75 -14.39
C SER A 68 -1.39 -3.17 -13.20
N GLY A 69 -1.35 -4.46 -12.82
CA GLY A 69 -2.04 -4.97 -11.63
C GLY A 69 -1.51 -4.34 -10.34
N ALA A 70 -0.18 -4.23 -10.20
CA ALA A 70 0.42 -3.57 -9.03
C ALA A 70 0.05 -2.08 -8.95
N ILE A 71 0.05 -1.36 -10.08
CA ILE A 71 -0.38 0.03 -10.17
C ILE A 71 -1.87 0.16 -9.79
N GLU A 72 -2.73 -0.73 -10.29
CA GLU A 72 -4.16 -0.72 -9.95
C GLU A 72 -4.38 -0.84 -8.44
N ILE A 73 -3.82 -1.90 -7.83
CA ILE A 73 -3.92 -2.15 -6.38
C ILE A 73 -3.39 -0.96 -5.59
N ALA A 74 -2.18 -0.49 -5.91
CA ALA A 74 -1.56 0.64 -5.20
C ALA A 74 -2.40 1.92 -5.36
N SER A 75 -2.89 2.22 -6.57
CA SER A 75 -3.66 3.43 -6.83
C SER A 75 -4.99 3.44 -6.08
N ARG A 76 -5.65 2.28 -5.98
CA ARG A 76 -6.91 2.12 -5.24
C ARG A 76 -6.69 2.33 -3.75
N LEU A 77 -5.67 1.70 -3.17
CA LEU A 77 -5.29 1.90 -1.77
C LEU A 77 -4.93 3.36 -1.47
N ILE A 78 -4.15 4.03 -2.34
CA ILE A 78 -3.81 5.45 -2.16
C ILE A 78 -5.06 6.31 -2.13
N LYS A 79 -6.02 6.07 -3.04
CA LYS A 79 -7.28 6.83 -3.09
C LYS A 79 -8.11 6.63 -1.81
N GLU A 80 -8.16 5.41 -1.30
CA GLU A 80 -8.86 5.09 -0.04
C GLU A 80 -8.15 5.70 1.18
N PHE A 81 -6.81 5.79 1.16
CA PHE A 81 -6.04 6.36 2.27
C PHE A 81 -6.00 7.89 2.28
N ARG A 82 -6.16 8.52 1.11
CA ARG A 82 -6.10 9.98 0.92
C ARG A 82 -6.93 10.79 1.93
N PRO A 83 -8.19 10.45 2.27
CA PRO A 83 -8.94 11.19 3.28
C PRO A 83 -8.48 10.96 4.73
N MET A 84 -7.67 9.93 5.00
CA MET A 84 -7.30 9.51 6.36
C MET A 84 -5.90 9.99 6.78
N CYS A 85 -4.96 10.13 5.84
CA CYS A 85 -3.56 10.45 6.13
C CYS A 85 -3.05 11.70 5.41
N GLN A 86 -1.92 12.25 5.87
CA GLN A 86 -1.35 13.48 5.31
C GLN A 86 -0.43 13.24 4.11
N GLY A 87 -0.14 11.98 3.78
CA GLY A 87 0.65 11.60 2.62
C GLY A 87 0.92 10.10 2.57
N VAL A 88 1.60 9.68 1.50
CA VAL A 88 1.95 8.28 1.24
C VAL A 88 3.45 8.13 1.06
N HIS A 89 4.01 7.04 1.56
CA HIS A 89 5.39 6.62 1.33
C HIS A 89 5.37 5.42 0.38
N ILE A 90 5.73 5.66 -0.88
CA ILE A 90 5.67 4.64 -1.94
C ILE A 90 7.01 3.92 -2.03
N MET A 91 6.98 2.60 -1.92
CA MET A 91 8.13 1.70 -1.99
C MET A 91 7.98 0.79 -3.22
N PRO A 92 8.51 1.19 -4.39
CA PRO A 92 8.31 0.47 -5.65
C PRO A 92 9.20 -0.77 -5.80
N ILE A 93 10.16 -1.00 -4.89
CA ILE A 93 11.08 -2.17 -4.89
C ILE A 93 11.75 -2.35 -6.27
N GLY A 94 12.40 -1.30 -6.79
CA GLY A 94 13.06 -1.37 -8.10
C GLY A 94 12.13 -1.21 -9.31
N TRP A 95 10.81 -1.05 -9.13
CA TRP A 95 9.88 -0.63 -10.19
C TRP A 95 9.69 0.89 -10.25
N ASN A 96 10.77 1.66 -10.05
CA ASN A 96 10.73 3.13 -10.00
C ASN A 96 10.12 3.76 -11.28
N ARG A 97 10.31 3.12 -12.43
CA ARG A 97 9.76 3.56 -13.73
C ARG A 97 8.22 3.59 -13.77
N LEU A 98 7.56 2.91 -12.85
CA LEU A 98 6.10 2.85 -12.76
C LEU A 98 5.52 3.98 -11.91
N LEU A 99 6.34 4.72 -11.17
CA LEU A 99 5.88 5.81 -10.31
C LEU A 99 5.11 6.88 -11.07
N PRO A 100 5.55 7.38 -12.25
CA PRO A 100 4.78 8.38 -12.99
C PRO A 100 3.35 7.90 -13.30
N ALA A 101 3.21 6.68 -13.83
CA ALA A 101 1.91 6.10 -14.15
C ALA A 101 1.01 5.92 -12.90
N LEU A 102 1.59 5.58 -11.74
CA LEU A 102 0.85 5.52 -10.48
C LEU A 102 0.38 6.92 -10.03
N LEU A 103 1.26 7.92 -10.09
CA LEU A 103 0.94 9.29 -9.67
C LEU A 103 -0.16 9.88 -10.55
N ASP A 104 -0.04 9.75 -11.87
CA ASP A 104 -1.07 10.16 -12.84
C ASP A 104 -2.44 9.53 -12.51
N LYS A 105 -2.45 8.23 -12.18
CA LYS A 105 -3.67 7.49 -11.86
C LYS A 105 -4.30 7.88 -10.51
N THR A 106 -3.51 8.40 -9.58
CA THR A 106 -3.95 8.84 -8.25
C THR A 106 -4.29 10.33 -8.20
N GLY A 107 -3.92 11.10 -9.23
CA GLY A 107 -4.15 12.54 -9.29
C GLY A 107 -3.36 13.26 -8.20
N ILE A 108 -2.08 12.90 -8.07
CA ILE A 108 -1.08 13.48 -7.18
C ILE A 108 0.07 13.99 -8.04
#